data_AF-A0A2N5YZE6-F1
#
_entry.id   AF-A0A2N5YZE6-F1
#
_cell.length_a   1.000
_cell.length_b   1.000
_cell.length_c   1.000
_cell.angle_alpha   90.00
_cell.angle_beta   90.00
_cell.angle_gamma   90.00
#
_symmetry.space_group_name_H-M   'P 1'
#
loop_
_entity.id
_entity.type
_entity.pdbx_description
1 polymer ?
#
loop_
_entity_poly.entity_id
_entity_poly.type
_entity_poly.pdbx_seq_one_letter_code
_entity_poly.pdbx_strand_id
1 'polypeptide(L)'
;MKIKIIISTLIILMAILSACTTNSLKSGIQGNLQYGEGSCLFDPSFRTYYPYSGYIYFINSVTADTSSSSIYDLLDNADSVMCNNGNFSLKLDVGTYYLCIREYPYLRDDNYFTVQPNQTTEQDFYIFKCI
;
A
#
# COMPACT_ATOMS: atom_id res chain seq x y z
N MET A 1 4.81 32.47 48.79
CA MET A 1 4.26 31.15 48.42
C MET A 1 3.73 31.06 46.99
N LYS A 2 3.11 32.10 46.42
CA LYS A 2 2.49 32.05 45.07
C LYS A 2 3.48 31.83 43.90
N ILE A 3 4.72 32.33 43.99
CA ILE A 3 5.74 32.20 42.93
C ILE A 3 6.25 30.75 42.77
N LYS A 4 6.36 29.97 43.87
CA LYS A 4 6.81 28.57 43.80
C LYS A 4 5.80 27.66 43.09
N ILE A 5 4.52 27.97 43.20
CA ILE A 5 3.43 27.22 42.54
C ILE A 5 3.47 27.45 41.02
N ILE A 6 3.72 28.69 40.59
CA ILE A 6 3.79 29.06 39.15
C ILE A 6 4.99 28.39 38.46
N ILE A 7 6.13 28.30 39.14
CA ILE A 7 7.33 27.65 38.59
C ILE A 7 7.11 26.14 38.44
N SER A 8 6.45 25.51 39.42
CA SER A 8 6.19 24.07 39.39
C SER A 8 5.17 23.68 38.31
N THR A 9 4.16 24.52 38.05
CA THR A 9 3.21 24.28 36.93
C THR A 9 3.86 24.48 35.57
N LEU A 10 4.80 25.41 35.42
CA LEU A 10 5.51 25.64 34.16
C LEU A 10 6.43 24.47 33.78
N ILE A 11 7.10 23.85 34.77
CA ILE A 11 7.99 22.69 34.56
C ILE A 11 7.18 21.44 34.17
N ILE A 12 6.01 21.23 34.78
CA ILE A 12 5.11 20.14 34.42
C ILE A 12 4.57 20.34 32.99
N LEU A 13 4.23 21.58 32.60
CA LEU A 13 3.74 21.88 31.25
C LEU A 13 4.80 21.61 30.17
N MET A 14 6.08 21.91 30.43
CA MET A 14 7.18 21.60 29.52
C MET A 14 7.45 20.08 29.39
N ALA A 15 7.26 19.30 30.44
CA ALA A 15 7.47 17.84 30.40
C ALA A 15 6.42 17.09 29.56
N ILE A 16 5.20 17.62 29.47
CA ILE A 16 4.11 17.00 28.68
C ILE A 16 4.33 17.23 27.17
N LEU A 17 4.99 18.33 26.78
CA LEU A 17 5.27 18.65 25.39
C LEU A 17 6.40 17.82 24.78
N SER A 18 7.30 17.25 25.60
CA SER A 18 8.40 16.39 25.14
C SER A 18 8.02 14.91 24.97
N ALA A 19 6.83 14.49 25.39
CA ALA A 19 6.40 13.08 25.36
C ALA A 19 5.68 12.67 24.07
N CYS A 20 5.49 13.58 23.11
CA CYS A 20 4.81 13.29 21.85
C CYS A 20 5.80 13.03 20.72
N THR A 21 6.67 12.03 20.87
CA THR A 21 7.32 11.42 19.71
C THR A 21 6.46 10.25 19.26
N THR A 22 5.42 10.52 18.47
CA THR A 22 4.76 9.48 17.68
C THR A 22 5.69 9.07 16.55
N ASN A 23 6.78 8.36 16.88
CA ASN A 23 7.51 7.57 15.90
C ASN A 23 6.68 6.31 15.62
N SER A 24 5.48 6.47 15.06
CA SER A 24 4.97 5.43 14.19
C SER A 24 5.79 5.52 12.91
N LEU A 25 6.91 4.79 12.89
CA LEU A 25 7.57 4.51 11.62
C LEU A 25 6.49 3.85 10.75
N LYS A 26 6.03 4.59 9.73
CA LYS A 26 4.89 4.22 8.90
C LYS A 26 5.31 3.07 8.00
N SER A 27 4.98 1.84 8.38
CA SER A 27 5.02 0.71 7.46
C SER A 27 4.08 0.96 6.28
N GLY A 28 4.46 0.53 5.09
CA GLY A 28 3.61 0.71 3.91
C GLY A 28 4.30 0.36 2.60
N ILE A 29 3.68 0.79 1.51
CA ILE A 29 4.12 0.58 0.13
C ILE A 29 4.00 1.88 -0.64
N GLN A 30 4.94 2.14 -1.52
CA GLN A 30 4.84 3.17 -2.56
C GLN A 30 5.48 2.69 -3.85
N GLY A 31 5.09 3.29 -4.97
CA GLY A 31 5.71 3.01 -6.26
C GLY A 31 4.86 3.46 -7.44
N ASN A 32 5.20 2.91 -8.60
CA ASN A 32 4.49 3.16 -9.84
C ASN A 32 3.78 1.90 -10.35
N LEU A 33 2.56 2.05 -10.84
CA LEU A 33 1.83 1.02 -11.56
C LEU A 33 1.68 1.42 -13.03
N GLN A 34 2.16 0.54 -13.91
CA GLN A 34 2.00 0.63 -15.34
C GLN A 34 1.00 -0.43 -15.81
N TYR A 35 0.11 -0.07 -16.72
CA TYR A 35 -0.93 -0.94 -17.25
C TYR A 35 -0.90 -0.96 -18.77
N GLY A 36 -1.07 -2.14 -19.34
CA GLY A 36 -1.27 -2.34 -20.78
C GLY A 36 -2.31 -3.42 -21.04
N GLU A 37 -2.85 -3.41 -22.25
CA GLU A 37 -3.73 -4.46 -22.75
C GLU A 37 -3.45 -4.77 -24.21
N GLY A 38 -3.66 -6.02 -24.63
CA GLY A 38 -3.41 -6.44 -26.01
C GLY A 38 -3.33 -7.96 -26.19
N SER A 39 -3.04 -8.40 -27.42
CA SER A 39 -2.89 -9.82 -27.71
C SER A 39 -1.63 -10.39 -27.06
N CYS A 40 -1.79 -11.51 -26.35
CA CYS A 40 -0.69 -12.24 -25.73
C CYS A 40 -0.05 -13.31 -26.65
N LEU A 41 -0.44 -13.34 -27.93
CA LEU A 41 0.19 -14.22 -28.92
C LEU A 41 1.56 -13.69 -29.39
N PHE A 42 1.81 -12.39 -29.21
CA PHE A 42 3.06 -11.75 -29.59
C PHE A 42 4.08 -11.79 -28.45
N ASP A 43 5.36 -11.62 -28.81
CA ASP A 43 6.46 -11.55 -27.86
C ASP A 43 6.20 -10.44 -26.81
N PRO A 44 6.40 -10.72 -25.51
CA PRO A 44 6.22 -9.74 -24.44
C PRO A 44 7.00 -8.43 -24.61
N SER A 45 8.10 -8.43 -25.36
CA SER A 45 8.89 -7.23 -25.66
C SER A 45 8.15 -6.17 -26.48
N PHE A 46 7.07 -6.54 -27.18
CA PHE A 46 6.22 -5.59 -27.92
C PHE A 46 5.09 -5.00 -27.07
N ARG A 47 4.97 -5.40 -25.80
CA ARG A 47 3.92 -4.88 -24.91
C ARG A 47 4.14 -3.40 -24.65
N THR A 48 3.08 -2.62 -24.87
CA THR A 48 3.07 -1.19 -24.53
C THR A 48 2.34 -1.01 -23.21
N TYR A 49 2.92 -0.19 -22.35
CA TYR A 49 2.37 0.13 -21.03
C TYR A 49 2.19 1.64 -20.88
N TYR A 50 1.19 2.01 -20.10
CA TYR A 50 0.86 3.39 -19.77
C TYR A 50 0.69 3.56 -18.26
N PRO A 51 0.94 4.74 -17.69
CA PRO A 51 0.72 4.99 -16.27
C PRO A 51 -0.75 4.74 -15.90
N TYR A 52 -0.98 3.85 -14.94
CA TYR A 52 -2.34 3.50 -14.53
C TYR A 52 -3.00 4.63 -13.73
N SER A 53 -4.30 4.83 -13.89
CA SER A 53 -5.08 5.75 -13.05
C SER A 53 -6.39 5.11 -12.64
N GLY A 54 -6.56 4.85 -11.35
CA GLY A 54 -7.69 4.11 -10.82
C GLY A 54 -7.40 3.56 -9.42
N TYR A 55 -8.36 2.85 -8.84
CA TYR A 55 -8.15 2.19 -7.56
C TYR A 55 -7.27 0.95 -7.74
N ILE A 56 -6.33 0.79 -6.81
CA ILE A 56 -5.52 -0.41 -6.63
C ILE A 56 -5.87 -1.01 -5.27
N TYR A 57 -5.81 -2.34 -5.19
CA TYR A 57 -6.25 -3.12 -4.04
C TYR A 57 -5.10 -3.99 -3.55
N PHE A 58 -4.98 -4.12 -2.24
CA PHE A 58 -3.91 -4.86 -1.57
C PHE A 58 -4.53 -6.00 -0.76
N ILE A 59 -4.45 -7.20 -1.32
CA ILE A 59 -5.02 -8.40 -0.70
C ILE A 59 -3.91 -9.08 0.10
N ASN A 60 -4.09 -9.23 1.42
CA ASN A 60 -3.16 -9.99 2.24
C ASN A 60 -3.07 -11.45 1.76
N SER A 61 -1.86 -11.98 1.58
CA SER A 61 -1.66 -13.30 0.99
C SER A 61 -2.25 -14.42 1.83
N VAL A 62 -2.22 -14.30 3.16
CA VAL A 62 -2.85 -15.30 4.05
C VAL A 62 -4.36 -15.33 3.84
N THR A 63 -4.99 -14.16 3.69
CA THR A 63 -6.43 -14.07 3.36
C THR A 63 -6.72 -14.66 1.99
N ALA A 64 -5.89 -14.37 0.99
CA ALA A 64 -6.03 -14.93 -0.35
C ALA A 64 -5.91 -16.47 -0.37
N ASP A 65 -4.95 -17.02 0.36
CA ASP A 65 -4.65 -18.46 0.34
C ASP A 65 -5.67 -19.30 1.14
N THR A 66 -6.33 -18.69 2.12
CA THR A 66 -7.25 -19.39 3.04
C THR A 66 -8.72 -19.18 2.72
N SER A 67 -9.06 -18.14 1.96
CA SER A 67 -10.44 -17.83 1.63
C SER A 67 -10.97 -18.69 0.49
N SER A 68 -12.23 -19.11 0.59
CA SER A 68 -13.00 -19.73 -0.50
C SER A 68 -13.88 -18.72 -1.24
N SER A 69 -13.82 -17.44 -0.89
CA SER A 69 -14.59 -16.36 -1.51
C SER A 69 -14.13 -16.06 -2.94
N SER A 70 -14.97 -15.38 -3.72
CA SER A 70 -14.55 -14.92 -5.04
C SER A 70 -13.50 -13.81 -4.92
N ILE A 71 -12.69 -13.62 -5.97
CA ILE A 71 -11.69 -12.55 -5.98
C ILE A 71 -12.33 -11.17 -5.82
N TYR A 72 -13.56 -10.95 -6.31
CA TYR A 72 -14.25 -9.67 -6.15
C TYR A 72 -14.66 -9.41 -4.70
N ASP A 73 -15.09 -10.45 -3.97
CA ASP A 73 -15.36 -10.33 -2.54
C ASP A 73 -14.08 -10.00 -1.77
N LEU A 74 -12.94 -10.59 -2.17
CA LEU A 74 -11.65 -10.25 -1.58
C LEU A 74 -11.28 -8.78 -1.84
N LEU A 75 -11.49 -8.28 -3.05
CA LEU A 75 -11.22 -6.88 -3.40
C LEU A 75 -12.12 -5.91 -2.63
N ASP A 76 -13.39 -6.26 -2.39
CA ASP A 76 -14.33 -5.42 -1.64
C ASP A 76 -13.95 -5.28 -0.16
N ASN A 77 -13.17 -6.21 0.38
CA ASN A 77 -12.69 -6.21 1.76
C ASN A 77 -11.20 -5.87 1.89
N ALA A 78 -10.51 -5.59 0.78
CA ALA A 78 -9.08 -5.29 0.76
C ALA A 78 -8.81 -3.82 1.10
N ASP A 79 -7.61 -3.55 1.62
CA ASP A 79 -7.08 -2.19 1.64
C ASP A 79 -6.95 -1.67 0.21
N SER A 80 -7.27 -0.39 -0.01
CA SER A 80 -7.21 0.21 -1.34
C SER A 80 -6.76 1.66 -1.30
N VAL A 81 -6.17 2.10 -2.42
CA VAL A 81 -5.78 3.50 -2.61
C VAL A 81 -6.01 3.91 -4.05
N MET A 82 -6.24 5.20 -4.27
CA MET A 82 -6.27 5.76 -5.61
C MET A 82 -4.83 5.89 -6.14
N CYS A 83 -4.54 5.18 -7.23
CA CYS A 83 -3.34 5.38 -8.04
C CYS A 83 -3.60 6.51 -9.04
N ASN A 84 -2.71 7.50 -9.08
CA ASN A 84 -2.85 8.65 -9.96
C ASN A 84 -1.63 8.78 -10.87
N ASN A 85 -1.86 8.65 -12.18
CA ASN A 85 -0.79 8.70 -13.19
C ASN A 85 0.39 7.79 -12.83
N GLY A 86 0.08 6.52 -12.54
CA GLY A 86 0.98 5.48 -12.12
C GLY A 86 1.38 5.54 -10.64
N ASN A 87 1.36 6.70 -10.00
CA ASN A 87 1.91 6.87 -8.67
C ASN A 87 0.91 6.45 -7.59
N PHE A 88 1.39 5.72 -6.58
CA PHE A 88 0.61 5.38 -5.39
C PHE A 88 1.48 5.31 -4.13
N SER A 89 0.84 5.52 -2.97
CA SER A 89 1.45 5.34 -1.66
C SER A 89 0.35 5.01 -0.65
N LEU A 90 0.54 3.96 0.14
CA LEU A 90 -0.42 3.52 1.14
C LEU A 90 0.31 2.99 2.38
N LYS A 91 -0.21 3.32 3.56
CA LYS A 91 0.19 2.65 4.80
C LYS A 91 -0.48 1.29 4.88
N LEU A 92 0.30 0.27 5.16
CA LEU A 92 -0.17 -1.10 5.31
C LEU A 92 0.45 -1.71 6.55
N ASP A 93 -0.28 -2.65 7.15
CA ASP A 93 0.25 -3.46 8.22
C ASP A 93 1.39 -4.36 7.72
N VAL A 94 2.21 -4.84 8.65
CA VAL A 94 3.30 -5.77 8.35
C VAL A 94 2.70 -7.08 7.85
N GLY A 95 3.17 -7.54 6.70
CA GLY A 95 2.65 -8.74 6.07
C GLY A 95 3.03 -8.82 4.61
N THR A 96 2.46 -9.80 3.92
CA THR A 96 2.68 -9.98 2.50
C THR A 96 1.37 -9.86 1.73
N TYR A 97 1.44 -9.19 0.59
CA TYR A 97 0.27 -8.73 -0.13
C TYR A 97 0.42 -8.97 -1.63
N TYR A 98 -0.72 -9.16 -2.28
CA TYR A 98 -0.86 -9.04 -3.72
C TYR A 98 -1.42 -7.66 -4.05
N LEU A 99 -0.83 -6.98 -5.04
CA LEU A 99 -1.40 -5.81 -5.68
C LEU A 99 -2.33 -6.26 -6.82
N CYS A 100 -3.54 -5.73 -6.86
CA CYS A 100 -4.50 -6.00 -7.94
C CYS A 100 -5.27 -4.76 -8.35
N ILE A 101 -5.79 -4.80 -9.58
CA ILE A 101 -6.77 -3.84 -10.10
C ILE A 101 -8.04 -4.59 -10.46
N ARG A 102 -9.20 -3.92 -10.42
CA ARG A 102 -10.49 -4.57 -10.65
C ARG A 102 -10.65 -5.04 -12.11
N GLU A 103 -9.99 -4.36 -13.04
CA GLU A 103 -9.99 -4.62 -14.48
C GLU A 103 -9.22 -5.90 -14.85
N TYR A 104 -8.32 -6.34 -13.96
CA TYR A 104 -7.48 -7.52 -14.10
C TYR A 104 -7.22 -8.17 -12.72
N PRO A 105 -8.24 -8.81 -12.13
CA PRO A 105 -8.20 -9.29 -10.75
C PRO A 105 -7.51 -10.66 -10.67
N TYR A 106 -6.21 -10.69 -10.96
CA TYR A 106 -5.38 -11.89 -10.92
C TYR A 106 -4.27 -11.76 -9.89
N LEU A 107 -4.25 -12.67 -8.93
CA LEU A 107 -3.19 -12.83 -7.95
C LEU A 107 -2.03 -13.57 -8.61
N ARG A 108 -0.88 -12.91 -8.72
CA ARG A 108 0.31 -13.45 -9.36
C ARG A 108 1.57 -13.03 -8.61
N ASP A 109 2.61 -13.83 -8.73
CA ASP A 109 3.88 -13.62 -8.03
C ASP A 109 4.60 -12.33 -8.47
N ASP A 110 4.36 -11.86 -9.69
CA ASP A 110 4.87 -10.58 -10.21
C ASP A 110 4.22 -9.35 -9.54
N ASN A 111 3.06 -9.53 -8.91
CA ASN A 111 2.35 -8.50 -8.17
C ASN A 111 2.43 -8.69 -6.64
N TYR A 112 3.38 -9.50 -6.17
CA TYR A 112 3.56 -9.83 -4.77
C TYR A 112 4.63 -8.94 -4.11
N PHE A 113 4.39 -8.51 -2.87
CA PHE A 113 5.37 -7.73 -2.10
C PHE A 113 5.18 -7.89 -0.59
N THR A 114 6.27 -7.69 0.17
CA THR A 114 6.27 -7.73 1.64
C THR A 114 6.43 -6.33 2.22
N VAL A 115 5.59 -6.01 3.19
CA VAL A 115 5.72 -4.81 4.03
C VAL A 115 6.49 -5.18 5.29
N GLN A 116 7.65 -4.57 5.47
CA GLN A 116 8.50 -4.80 6.64
C GLN A 116 8.15 -3.82 7.78
N PRO A 117 8.38 -4.20 9.06
CA PRO A 117 8.17 -3.30 10.18
C PRO A 117 8.96 -2.01 10.02
N ASN A 118 8.29 -0.88 10.24
CA ASN A 118 8.91 0.44 10.30
C ASN A 118 9.56 0.91 8.99
N GLN A 119 9.15 0.35 7.85
CA GLN A 119 9.73 0.62 6.54
C GLN A 119 8.64 0.80 5.48
N THR A 120 8.87 1.71 4.54
CA THR A 120 8.07 1.80 3.32
C THR A 120 8.75 0.97 2.25
N THR A 121 8.07 -0.07 1.78
CA THR A 121 8.51 -0.83 0.61
C THR A 121 8.37 0.05 -0.63
N GLU A 122 9.39 0.06 -1.50
CA GLU A 122 9.35 0.73 -2.80
C GLU A 122 9.37 -0.33 -3.90
N GLN A 123 8.31 -0.40 -4.70
CA GLN A 123 8.22 -1.38 -5.79
C GLN A 123 7.34 -0.87 -6.92
N ASP A 124 7.83 -1.02 -8.15
CA ASP A 124 7.07 -0.74 -9.36
C ASP A 124 6.40 -2.02 -9.88
N PHE A 125 5.20 -1.86 -10.43
CA PHE A 125 4.34 -2.94 -10.89
C PHE A 125 3.95 -2.74 -12.35
N TYR A 126 3.82 -3.84 -13.09
CA TYR A 126 3.48 -3.85 -14.52
C TYR A 126 2.40 -4.90 -14.78
N ILE A 127 1.17 -4.44 -15.05
CA ILE A 127 0.04 -5.33 -15.35
C ILE A 127 -0.23 -5.30 -16.85
N PHE A 128 -0.27 -6.47 -17.48
CA PHE A 128 -0.66 -6.60 -18.88
C PHE A 128 -1.86 -7.54 -19.03
N LYS A 129 -3.00 -7.00 -19.47
CA LYS A 129 -4.21 -7.77 -19.71
C LYS A 129 -4.22 -8.34 -21.12
N CYS A 130 -4.29 -9.66 -21.24
CA CYS A 130 -4.55 -10.33 -22.50
C CYS A 130 -6.01 -10.12 -22.91
N ILE A 131 -6.23 -9.69 -24.16
CA ILE A 131 -7.55 -9.60 -24.80
C ILE A 131 -7.68 -10.56 -25.98
#